data_AF-D6SMZ5-F1
#
_entry.id   AF-D6SMZ5-F1
#
_cell.length_a   1.000
_cell.length_b   1.000
_cell.length_c   1.000
_cell.angle_alpha   90.00
_cell.angle_beta   90.00
_cell.angle_gamma   90.00
#
_symmetry.space_group_name_H-M   'P 1'
#
loop_
_entity.id
_entity.type
_entity.pdbx_description
1 polymer ?
#
loop_
_entity_poly.entity_id
_entity_poly.type
_entity_poly.pdbx_seq_one_letter_code
_entity_poly.pdbx_strand_id
1 'polypeptide(L)'
;MGEFQEVVKSIVALLNELADTGGVTSQKIPEIIGSTLEENRVIEGDARNAFNCYPGIPGHGCKDLAFFVSLTSPGFYKGRGHLNCGQAMEKIVQHMQGSCQGSTRHAIFLTDSWDAYAYNEWQANLSQIRQKALLEVYLITEKSVSLISLPRY
;
A
#
# COMPACT_ATOMS: atom_id res chain seq x y z
N MET A 1 -16.05 1.37 8.05
CA MET A 1 -15.26 0.21 7.60
C MET A 1 -14.62 0.61 6.29
N GLY A 2 -13.33 0.33 6.10
CA GLY A 2 -12.65 0.68 4.83
C GLY A 2 -13.12 -0.21 3.69
N GLU A 3 -13.12 0.30 2.46
CA GLU A 3 -13.59 -0.42 1.27
C GLU A 3 -12.73 -1.67 1.00
N PHE A 4 -11.42 -1.56 1.22
CA PHE A 4 -10.47 -2.64 0.96
C PHE A 4 -10.12 -3.44 2.22
N GLN A 5 -10.89 -3.29 3.30
CA GLN A 5 -10.50 -3.85 4.61
C GLN A 5 -10.40 -5.39 4.60
N GLU A 6 -11.31 -6.10 3.94
CA GLU A 6 -11.25 -7.57 3.90
C GLU A 6 -10.08 -8.07 3.05
N VAL A 7 -9.84 -7.47 1.88
CA VAL A 7 -8.69 -7.87 1.05
C VAL A 7 -7.36 -7.54 1.72
N VAL A 8 -7.28 -6.40 2.44
CA VAL A 8 -6.09 -6.05 3.22
C VAL A 8 -5.85 -7.04 4.36
N LYS A 9 -6.89 -7.54 5.03
CA LYS A 9 -6.73 -8.61 6.03
C LYS A 9 -6.15 -9.87 5.41
N SER A 10 -6.61 -10.27 4.22
CA SER A 10 -6.06 -11.42 3.49
C SER A 10 -4.59 -11.20 3.09
N ILE A 11 -4.24 -10.00 2.60
CA ILE A 11 -2.84 -9.64 2.30
C ILE A 11 -1.98 -9.76 3.55
N VAL A 12 -2.45 -9.24 4.67
CA VAL A 12 -1.70 -9.26 5.94
C VAL A 12 -1.57 -10.67 6.51
N ALA A 13 -2.59 -11.51 6.38
CA ALA A 13 -2.50 -12.91 6.77
C ALA A 13 -1.34 -13.62 6.04
N LEU A 14 -1.24 -13.44 4.72
CA LEU A 14 -0.15 -13.98 3.92
C LEU A 14 1.21 -13.38 4.29
N LEU A 15 1.28 -12.06 4.56
CA LEU A 15 2.52 -11.43 5.02
C LEU A 15 2.99 -11.97 6.38
N ASN A 16 2.06 -12.26 7.30
CA ASN A 16 2.37 -12.87 8.59
C ASN A 16 2.88 -14.31 8.44
N GLU A 17 2.25 -15.13 7.59
CA GLU A 17 2.74 -16.49 7.30
C GLU A 17 4.17 -16.47 6.72
N LEU A 18 4.48 -15.48 5.87
CA LEU A 18 5.81 -15.30 5.33
C LEU A 18 6.80 -14.76 6.36
N ALA A 19 6.33 -14.04 7.38
CA ALA A 19 7.19 -13.55 8.46
C ALA A 19 7.85 -14.70 9.23
N ASP A 20 7.11 -15.81 9.44
CA ASP A 20 7.63 -17.04 10.04
C ASP A 20 8.73 -17.72 9.20
N THR A 21 8.81 -17.39 7.91
CA THR A 21 9.85 -17.89 6.98
C THR A 21 11.00 -16.90 6.73
N GLY A 22 11.06 -15.82 7.52
CA GLY A 22 12.10 -14.79 7.44
C GLY A 22 11.75 -13.61 6.54
N GLY A 23 10.46 -13.37 6.29
CA GLY A 23 9.93 -12.17 5.64
C GLY A 23 9.89 -12.19 4.12
N VAL A 24 9.30 -11.14 3.55
CA VAL A 24 9.09 -11.01 2.11
C VAL A 24 10.11 -10.08 1.44
N THR A 25 10.55 -10.41 0.23
CA THR A 25 11.36 -9.50 -0.60
C THR A 25 10.47 -8.48 -1.30
N SER A 26 10.98 -7.27 -1.53
CA SER A 26 10.22 -6.19 -2.19
C SER A 26 9.67 -6.60 -3.57
N GLN A 27 10.33 -7.51 -4.28
CA GLN A 27 9.90 -8.04 -5.58
C GLN A 27 8.68 -8.96 -5.50
N LYS A 28 8.43 -9.60 -4.35
CA LYS A 28 7.30 -10.52 -4.15
C LYS A 28 6.02 -9.81 -3.70
N ILE A 29 6.11 -8.56 -3.25
CA ILE A 29 4.95 -7.79 -2.76
C ILE A 29 3.86 -7.68 -3.85
N PRO A 30 4.16 -7.32 -5.11
CA PRO A 30 3.13 -7.27 -6.16
C PRO A 30 2.48 -8.63 -6.43
N GLU A 31 3.23 -9.73 -6.35
CA GLU A 31 2.70 -11.08 -6.59
C GLU A 31 1.71 -11.51 -5.50
N ILE A 32 2.02 -11.19 -4.24
CA ILE A 32 1.13 -11.45 -3.10
C ILE A 32 -0.15 -10.64 -3.25
N ILE A 33 -0.03 -9.32 -3.46
CA ILE A 33 -1.18 -8.43 -3.60
C ILE A 33 -2.04 -8.86 -4.79
N GLY A 34 -1.42 -9.14 -5.94
CA GLY A 34 -2.12 -9.59 -7.15
C GLY A 34 -2.93 -10.85 -6.91
N SER A 35 -2.30 -11.90 -6.36
CA SER A 35 -2.98 -13.17 -6.04
C SER A 35 -4.15 -12.94 -5.08
N THR A 36 -3.97 -12.11 -4.05
CA THR A 36 -5.05 -11.84 -3.09
C THR A 36 -6.19 -11.05 -3.71
N LEU A 37 -5.92 -10.08 -4.60
CA LEU A 37 -6.96 -9.33 -5.31
C LEU A 37 -7.77 -10.24 -6.25
N GLU A 38 -7.11 -11.17 -6.96
CA GLU A 38 -7.78 -12.15 -7.83
C GLU A 38 -8.66 -13.12 -7.01
N GLU A 39 -8.12 -13.70 -5.93
CA GLU A 39 -8.84 -14.62 -5.04
C GLU A 39 -10.08 -13.97 -4.41
N ASN A 40 -9.98 -12.69 -4.05
CA ASN A 40 -11.07 -11.92 -3.48
C ASN A 40 -11.99 -11.27 -4.54
N ARG A 41 -11.75 -11.53 -5.84
CA ARG A 41 -12.52 -10.97 -6.96
C ARG A 41 -12.60 -9.43 -6.94
N VAL A 42 -11.54 -8.78 -6.46
CA VAL A 42 -11.42 -7.30 -6.48
C VAL A 42 -11.04 -6.82 -7.88
N ILE A 43 -10.28 -7.65 -8.61
CA ILE A 43 -9.88 -7.39 -10.00
C ILE A 43 -10.29 -8.58 -10.87
N GLU A 44 -10.57 -8.31 -12.14
CA GLU A 44 -10.81 -9.33 -13.17
C GLU A 44 -9.66 -9.30 -14.19
N GLY A 45 -9.09 -10.46 -14.52
CA GLY A 45 -8.02 -10.58 -15.52
C GLY A 45 -6.60 -10.54 -14.93
N ASP A 46 -5.61 -10.21 -15.76
CA ASP A 46 -4.18 -10.28 -15.41
C ASP A 46 -3.79 -9.24 -14.32
N ALA A 47 -3.49 -9.72 -13.11
CA ALA A 47 -3.02 -8.89 -12.01
C ALA A 47 -1.86 -7.95 -12.36
N ARG A 48 -0.99 -8.31 -13.32
CA ARG A 48 0.16 -7.47 -13.72
C ARG A 48 -0.26 -6.14 -14.33
N ASN A 49 -1.51 -6.03 -14.80
CA ASN A 49 -2.05 -4.84 -15.45
C ASN A 49 -3.20 -4.18 -14.69
N ALA A 50 -3.62 -4.71 -13.55
CA ALA A 50 -4.80 -4.24 -12.83
C ALA A 50 -4.52 -3.13 -11.81
N PHE A 51 -3.30 -3.05 -11.28
CA PHE A 51 -2.92 -2.07 -10.24
C PHE A 51 -1.46 -1.62 -10.37
N ASN A 52 -1.14 -0.47 -9.76
CA ASN A 52 0.25 -0.06 -9.55
C ASN A 52 0.70 -0.50 -8.13
N CYS A 53 1.97 -0.91 -7.96
CA CYS A 53 2.47 -1.36 -6.67
C CYS A 53 3.86 -0.81 -6.36
N TYR A 54 4.03 -0.30 -5.14
CA TYR A 54 5.27 0.28 -4.63
C TYR A 54 5.61 -0.31 -3.25
N PRO A 55 6.79 -0.90 -3.03
CA PRO A 55 7.80 -1.21 -4.04
C PRO A 55 7.29 -2.31 -4.98
N GLY A 56 7.94 -2.43 -6.14
CA GLY A 56 7.60 -3.43 -7.14
C GLY A 56 7.40 -2.83 -8.52
N ILE A 57 6.36 -3.27 -9.21
CA ILE A 57 6.10 -2.93 -10.61
C ILE A 57 5.29 -1.60 -10.66
N PRO A 58 5.91 -0.46 -10.99
CA PRO A 58 5.15 0.62 -11.61
C PRO A 58 4.70 0.07 -12.98
N GLY A 59 3.51 -0.52 -13.01
CA GLY A 59 2.94 -1.10 -14.23
C GLY A 59 3.00 -0.12 -15.40
N HIS A 60 2.86 -0.64 -16.62
CA HIS A 60 2.72 0.23 -17.79
C HIS A 60 1.43 1.06 -17.65
N GLY A 61 1.61 2.36 -17.44
CA GLY A 61 0.52 3.33 -17.33
C GLY A 61 -0.09 3.44 -15.93
N CYS A 62 -0.94 4.46 -15.79
CA CYS A 62 -1.68 4.74 -14.57
C CYS A 62 -2.88 3.84 -14.43
N LYS A 63 -3.05 3.24 -13.25
CA LYS A 63 -4.16 2.36 -12.91
C LYS A 63 -5.09 3.05 -11.92
N ASP A 64 -6.34 2.62 -11.88
CA ASP A 64 -7.34 3.15 -10.95
C ASP A 64 -6.98 2.84 -9.49
N LEU A 65 -6.38 1.66 -9.26
CA LEU A 65 -5.94 1.17 -7.96
C LEU A 65 -4.41 1.18 -7.83
N ALA A 66 -3.90 1.69 -6.72
CA ALA A 66 -2.47 1.66 -6.38
C ALA A 66 -2.22 1.23 -4.94
N PHE A 67 -1.23 0.36 -4.74
CA PHE A 67 -0.72 -0.07 -3.44
C PHE A 67 0.64 0.55 -3.14
N PHE A 68 0.79 1.06 -1.94
CA PHE A 68 2.03 1.57 -1.38
C PHE A 68 2.31 0.80 -0.09
N VAL A 69 3.46 0.16 0.00
CA VAL A 69 3.76 -0.82 1.05
C VAL A 69 5.08 -0.46 1.70
N SER A 70 5.02 -0.21 3.00
CA SER A 70 6.17 0.08 3.86
C SER A 70 6.31 -1.04 4.89
N LEU A 71 7.31 -1.89 4.74
CA LEU A 71 7.62 -2.97 5.68
C LEU A 71 9.04 -2.79 6.18
N THR A 72 9.18 -2.54 7.48
CA THR A 72 10.45 -2.13 8.12
C THR A 72 10.75 -2.88 9.42
N SER A 73 9.76 -3.59 9.97
CA SER A 73 9.89 -4.35 11.20
C SER A 73 10.55 -5.70 10.93
N PRO A 74 11.47 -6.14 11.81
CA PRO A 74 12.05 -7.48 11.73
C PRO A 74 10.94 -8.53 11.67
N GLY A 75 11.01 -9.43 10.69
CA GLY A 75 9.97 -10.43 10.43
C GLY A 75 9.23 -10.17 9.12
N PHE A 76 8.82 -8.94 8.83
CA PHE A 76 8.03 -8.67 7.62
C PHE A 76 8.88 -8.53 6.35
N TYR A 77 10.10 -8.02 6.45
CA TYR A 77 10.91 -7.72 5.27
C TYR A 77 12.17 -8.59 5.19
N LYS A 78 12.53 -8.93 3.95
CA LYS A 78 13.77 -9.62 3.58
C LYS A 78 14.48 -8.87 2.46
N GLY A 79 15.79 -8.69 2.60
CA GLY A 79 16.62 -8.05 1.57
C GLY A 79 16.43 -6.54 1.47
N ARG A 80 16.77 -5.97 0.30
CA ARG A 80 16.76 -4.52 0.03
C ARG A 80 15.55 -4.12 -0.83
N GLY A 81 15.31 -2.81 -0.94
CA GLY A 81 14.30 -2.24 -1.84
C GLY A 81 12.90 -2.09 -1.22
N HIS A 82 12.75 -2.38 0.06
CA HIS A 82 11.56 -2.00 0.83
C HIS A 82 11.54 -0.49 1.04
N LEU A 83 10.33 0.07 1.11
CA LEU A 83 10.13 1.47 1.45
C LEU A 83 9.95 1.60 2.95
N ASN A 84 10.46 2.69 3.54
CA ASN A 84 10.00 3.13 4.85
C ASN A 84 8.73 3.99 4.72
N CYS A 85 8.13 4.35 5.87
CA CYS A 85 6.86 5.05 5.91
C CYS A 85 6.89 6.38 5.14
N GLY A 86 7.93 7.20 5.35
CA GLY A 86 8.10 8.47 4.65
C GLY A 86 8.34 8.30 3.14
N GLN A 87 9.13 7.31 2.72
CA GLN A 87 9.34 6.98 1.31
C GLN A 87 8.05 6.53 0.63
N ALA A 88 7.21 5.76 1.33
CA ALA A 88 5.91 5.37 0.80
C ALA A 88 4.98 6.58 0.66
N MET A 89 4.96 7.51 1.62
CA MET A 89 4.21 8.78 1.49
C MET A 89 4.71 9.63 0.32
N GLU A 90 6.03 9.77 0.18
CA GLU A 90 6.62 10.46 -0.96
C GLU A 90 6.18 9.82 -2.28
N LYS A 91 6.16 8.47 -2.37
CA LYS A 91 5.67 7.76 -3.56
C LYS A 91 4.19 7.97 -3.82
N ILE A 92 3.35 8.02 -2.77
CA ILE A 92 1.93 8.38 -2.91
C ILE A 92 1.82 9.75 -3.56
N VAL A 93 2.57 10.74 -3.08
CA VAL A 93 2.54 12.11 -3.61
C VAL A 93 3.05 12.17 -5.05
N GLN A 94 4.21 11.58 -5.34
CA GLN A 94 4.79 11.52 -6.69
C GLN A 94 3.83 10.86 -7.70
N HIS A 95 3.14 9.80 -7.29
CA HIS A 95 2.21 9.08 -8.15
C HIS A 95 0.88 9.85 -8.32
N MET A 96 0.23 10.22 -7.22
CA MET A 96 -1.14 10.76 -7.21
C MET A 96 -1.23 12.26 -7.54
N GLN A 97 -0.15 13.01 -7.35
CA GLN A 97 -0.07 14.43 -7.73
C GLN A 97 0.90 14.69 -8.88
N GLY A 98 1.67 13.68 -9.30
CA GLY A 98 2.55 13.75 -10.45
C GLY A 98 2.04 12.88 -11.60
N SER A 99 2.64 11.71 -11.77
CA SER A 99 2.51 10.91 -13.00
C SER A 99 1.11 10.40 -13.30
N CYS A 100 0.30 10.15 -12.26
CA CYS A 100 -1.02 9.52 -12.36
C CYS A 100 -2.13 10.36 -11.72
N GLN A 101 -1.93 11.68 -11.69
CA GLN A 101 -2.91 12.62 -11.17
C GLN A 101 -4.26 12.48 -11.86
N GLY A 102 -5.31 12.22 -11.07
CA GLY A 102 -6.68 12.07 -11.56
C GLY A 102 -7.01 10.73 -12.21
N SER A 103 -6.00 9.91 -12.54
CA SER A 103 -6.20 8.55 -13.06
C SER A 103 -6.34 7.53 -11.95
N THR A 104 -5.51 7.60 -10.91
CA THR A 104 -5.64 6.72 -9.75
C THR A 104 -6.67 7.30 -8.78
N ARG A 105 -7.71 6.52 -8.50
CA ARG A 105 -8.86 6.89 -7.66
C ARG A 105 -8.84 6.20 -6.30
N HIS A 106 -8.13 5.08 -6.20
CA HIS A 106 -7.99 4.30 -4.98
C HIS A 106 -6.51 4.07 -4.66
N ALA A 107 -6.06 4.57 -3.52
CA ALA A 107 -4.71 4.40 -3.01
C ALA A 107 -4.75 3.68 -1.65
N ILE A 108 -4.08 2.54 -1.55
CA ILE A 108 -3.98 1.75 -0.33
C ILE A 108 -2.55 1.82 0.18
N PHE A 109 -2.37 2.42 1.35
CA PHE A 109 -1.08 2.50 2.02
C PHE A 109 -1.02 1.50 3.17
N LEU A 110 -0.20 0.48 3.02
CA LEU A 110 0.10 -0.51 4.04
C LEU A 110 1.41 -0.13 4.73
N THR A 111 1.41 -0.04 6.05
CA THR A 111 2.65 0.14 6.81
C THR A 111 2.65 -0.71 8.08
N ASP A 112 3.80 -1.25 8.45
CA ASP A 112 4.01 -1.90 9.75
C ASP A 112 4.59 -0.95 10.81
N SER A 113 5.01 0.25 10.40
CA SER A 113 5.55 1.27 11.27
C SER A 113 5.06 2.63 10.80
N TRP A 114 4.11 3.23 11.54
CA TRP A 114 3.60 4.56 11.22
C TRP A 114 4.56 5.64 11.74
N ASP A 115 4.97 6.54 10.85
CA ASP A 115 5.82 7.67 11.18
C ASP A 115 5.01 8.98 11.17
N ALA A 116 4.71 9.50 12.37
CA ALA A 116 3.98 10.74 12.53
C ALA A 116 4.77 11.98 12.08
N TYR A 117 6.11 11.96 12.17
CA TYR A 117 6.94 13.08 11.71
C TYR A 117 6.93 13.16 10.19
N ALA A 118 7.10 12.01 9.52
CA ALA A 118 6.96 11.92 8.06
C ALA A 118 5.54 12.30 7.62
N TYR A 119 4.51 11.89 8.36
CA TYR A 119 3.13 12.31 8.06
C TYR A 119 2.98 13.83 8.09
N ASN A 120 3.52 14.51 9.10
CA ASN A 120 3.41 15.97 9.21
C ASN A 120 4.05 16.68 8.01
N GLU A 121 5.14 16.15 7.47
CA GLU A 121 5.79 16.69 6.26
C GLU A 121 4.85 16.58 5.03
N TRP A 122 4.18 15.45 4.87
CA TRP A 122 3.32 15.19 3.70
C TRP A 122 1.83 15.49 3.91
N GLN A 123 1.44 15.96 5.09
CA GLN A 123 0.05 16.08 5.52
C GLN A 123 -0.79 16.90 4.54
N ALA A 124 -0.27 18.04 4.07
CA ALA A 124 -0.96 18.91 3.13
C ALA A 124 -1.23 18.20 1.79
N ASN A 125 -0.23 17.49 1.25
CA ASN A 125 -0.35 16.73 0.02
C ASN A 125 -1.35 15.57 0.16
N LEU A 126 -1.24 14.78 1.24
CA LEU A 126 -2.16 13.66 1.50
C LEU A 126 -3.60 14.15 1.68
N SER A 127 -3.80 15.31 2.29
CA SER A 127 -5.12 15.92 2.46
C SER A 127 -5.72 16.34 1.11
N GLN A 128 -4.92 16.95 0.22
CA GLN A 128 -5.36 17.30 -1.14
C GLN A 128 -5.67 16.06 -1.99
N ILE A 129 -4.90 14.98 -1.86
CA ILE A 129 -5.17 13.70 -2.54
C ILE A 129 -6.53 13.16 -2.09
N ARG A 130 -6.81 13.17 -0.78
CA ARG A 130 -8.08 12.69 -0.20
C ARG A 130 -9.32 13.48 -0.61
N GLN A 131 -9.15 14.70 -1.12
CA GLN A 131 -10.26 15.46 -1.70
C GLN A 131 -10.69 14.94 -3.07
N LYS A 132 -9.83 14.18 -3.76
CA LYS A 132 -10.02 13.76 -5.16
C LYS A 132 -10.06 12.23 -5.34
N ALA A 133 -9.51 11.48 -4.40
CA ALA A 133 -9.35 10.04 -4.43
C ALA A 133 -9.54 9.44 -3.03
N LEU A 134 -9.87 8.15 -2.97
CA LEU A 134 -9.85 7.40 -1.73
C LEU A 134 -8.40 7.05 -1.38
N LEU A 135 -7.96 7.48 -0.20
CA LEU A 135 -6.69 7.04 0.39
C LEU A 135 -7.00 6.34 1.71
N GLU A 136 -6.77 5.04 1.76
CA GLU A 136 -6.87 4.22 2.97
C GLU A 136 -5.47 3.89 3.47
N VAL A 137 -5.24 4.08 4.76
CA VAL A 137 -3.96 3.79 5.40
C VAL A 137 -4.18 2.73 6.46
N TYR A 138 -3.45 1.62 6.35
CA TYR A 138 -3.55 0.50 7.27
C TYR A 138 -2.24 0.32 8.02
N LEU A 139 -2.34 0.34 9.35
CA LEU A 139 -1.28 -0.11 10.24
C LEU A 139 -1.39 -1.62 10.42
N ILE A 140 -0.30 -2.31 10.11
CA ILE A 140 -0.17 -3.75 10.20
C ILE A 140 0.65 -4.07 11.45
N THR A 141 0.18 -5.04 12.22
CA THR A 141 0.94 -5.69 13.28
C THR A 141 0.85 -7.20 13.09
N GLU A 142 1.69 -7.97 13.76
CA GLU A 142 1.66 -9.45 13.72
C GLU A 142 0.27 -10.05 13.97
N LYS A 143 -0.61 -9.34 14.68
CA LYS A 143 -1.89 -9.87 15.16
C LYS A 143 -3.11 -9.12 14.64
N SER A 144 -2.94 -7.97 14.00
CA SER A 144 -4.07 -7.14 13.62
C SER A 144 -3.77 -6.18 12.48
N VAL A 145 -4.84 -5.80 11.79
CA VAL A 145 -4.88 -4.70 10.83
C VAL A 145 -5.78 -3.62 11.39
N SER A 146 -5.29 -2.39 11.44
CA SER A 146 -6.04 -1.22 11.89
C SER A 146 -6.03 -0.13 10.83
N LEU A 147 -7.22 0.38 10.47
CA LEU A 147 -7.34 1.56 9.61
C LEU A 147 -6.93 2.80 10.41
N ILE A 148 -5.94 3.55 9.91
CA ILE A 148 -5.54 4.82 10.48
C ILE A 148 -6.52 5.90 10.02
N SER A 149 -7.18 6.54 10.98
CA SER A 149 -8.00 7.72 10.68
C SER A 149 -7.10 8.93 10.48
N LEU A 150 -6.90 9.30 9.21
CA LEU A 150 -6.22 10.55 8.89
C LEU A 150 -7.17 11.73 9.14
N PRO A 151 -6.78 12.74 9.94
CA PRO A 151 -7.62 13.91 10.17
C PRO A 151 -7.99 14.59 8.84
N ARG A 152 -9.24 15.05 8.74
CA ARG A 152 -9.73 15.85 7.61
C ARG A 152 -9.69 17.31 8.05
N TYR A 153 -8.91 18.12 7.34
CA TYR A 153 -8.86 19.57 7.51
C TYR A 153 -9.55 20.24 6.33
#